data_AF-A0A3M7RJ42-F1
#
_entry.id   AF-A0A3M7RJ42-F1
#
_cell.length_a   1.000
_cell.length_b   1.000
_cell.length_c   1.000
_cell.angle_alpha   90.00
_cell.angle_beta   90.00
_cell.angle_gamma   90.00
#
_symmetry.space_group_name_H-M   'P 1'
#
loop_
_entity.id
_entity.type
_entity.pdbx_description
1 polymer ?
#
loop_
_entity_poly.entity_id
_entity_poly.type
_entity_poly.pdbx_seq_one_letter_code
_entity_poly.pdbx_strand_id
1 'polypeptide(L)'
;MNSELKSGESVLLDPTDNTLEEIQDVPYNIILREPLRKKKRGKAILNELHSSFDNFEEINKKVEDGEVNEISMIFKKQEDTKYRYYCRYLSHGCQAALYLQLQDGKSGHCFVSEQDHSNHPDKASQKDKVDQETKKRIVKLENLGLKPDGIIRQLFKEGIEPPKKTTIDNIQREIRKIKKVTKAHT
;
A
#
# COMPACT_ATOMS: atom_id res chain seq x y z
N MET A 1 69.23 23.84 -10.29
CA MET A 1 68.45 23.44 -11.48
C MET A 1 66.99 23.68 -11.13
N ASN A 2 66.44 24.82 -11.56
CA ASN A 2 65.06 25.21 -11.28
C ASN A 2 64.21 24.83 -12.49
N SER A 3 63.31 23.86 -12.33
CA SER A 3 62.30 23.51 -13.31
C SER A 3 60.95 24.06 -12.83
N GLU A 4 60.63 25.27 -13.25
CA GLU A 4 59.26 25.79 -13.18
C GLU A 4 58.41 25.08 -14.24
N LEU A 5 57.49 24.22 -13.81
CA LEU A 5 56.43 23.68 -14.67
C LEU A 5 55.36 24.77 -14.84
N LYS A 6 55.42 25.51 -15.95
CA LYS A 6 54.31 26.37 -16.39
C LYS A 6 53.23 25.48 -17.03
N SER A 7 52.14 25.25 -16.30
CA SER A 7 50.92 24.66 -16.86
C SER A 7 50.34 25.59 -17.92
N GLY A 8 50.29 25.11 -19.16
CA GLY A 8 49.80 25.83 -20.33
C GLY A 8 48.30 25.59 -20.60
N GLU A 9 47.45 25.70 -19.58
CA GLU A 9 46.00 25.68 -19.79
C GLU A 9 45.51 27.10 -20.12
N SER A 10 45.45 27.42 -21.41
CA SER A 10 44.76 28.62 -21.90
C SER A 10 43.30 28.28 -22.20
N VAL A 11 42.38 28.72 -21.33
CA VAL A 11 40.94 28.71 -21.63
C VAL A 11 40.69 29.78 -22.69
N LEU A 12 40.41 29.36 -23.92
CA LEU A 12 39.92 30.25 -24.98
C LEU A 12 38.49 30.65 -24.63
N LEU A 13 38.34 31.82 -23.99
CA LEU A 13 37.06 32.49 -23.86
C LEU A 13 36.67 33.04 -25.24
N ASP A 14 35.47 32.70 -25.71
CA ASP A 14 34.96 33.22 -26.96
C ASP A 14 34.67 34.72 -26.79
N PRO A 15 35.34 35.62 -27.54
CA PRO A 15 35.13 37.06 -27.43
C PRO A 15 33.76 37.51 -27.94
N THR A 16 32.95 36.60 -28.51
CA THR A 16 31.56 36.86 -28.91
C THR A 16 30.52 36.30 -27.94
N ASP A 17 30.96 35.72 -26.82
CA ASP A 17 30.07 35.23 -25.76
C ASP A 17 29.48 36.39 -24.95
N ASN A 18 28.39 36.95 -25.45
CA ASN A 18 27.60 37.98 -24.79
C ASN A 18 26.56 37.42 -23.79
N THR A 19 26.66 36.14 -23.38
CA THR A 19 25.68 35.54 -22.44
C THR A 19 25.65 36.23 -21.07
N LEU A 20 26.69 36.99 -20.71
CA LEU A 20 26.74 37.80 -19.50
C LEU A 20 26.17 39.23 -19.65
N GLU A 21 25.97 39.73 -20.87
CA GLU A 21 25.51 41.11 -21.11
C GLU A 21 23.97 41.24 -21.12
N GLU A 22 23.22 40.12 -21.12
CA GLU A 22 21.75 40.10 -21.12
C GLU A 22 21.11 39.98 -19.73
N ILE A 23 21.84 40.25 -18.65
CA ILE A 23 21.21 40.44 -17.34
C ILE A 23 20.78 41.90 -17.23
N GLN A 24 19.70 42.26 -17.93
CA GLN A 24 18.92 43.44 -17.59
C GLN A 24 18.63 43.41 -16.09
N ASP A 25 18.79 44.54 -15.40
CA ASP A 25 18.55 44.74 -13.97
C ASP A 25 17.17 44.21 -13.54
N VAL A 26 17.07 42.89 -13.32
CA VAL A 26 15.90 42.29 -12.71
C VAL A 26 15.93 42.75 -11.25
N PRO A 27 14.94 43.52 -10.78
CA PRO A 27 14.92 43.98 -9.40
C PRO A 27 15.11 42.77 -8.48
N TYR A 28 16.06 42.87 -7.55
CA TYR A 28 16.42 41.80 -6.59
C TYR A 28 15.18 41.19 -5.89
N ASN A 29 14.14 42.00 -5.73
CA ASN A 29 12.83 41.68 -5.14
C ASN A 29 11.99 40.66 -5.96
N ILE A 30 12.31 40.46 -7.24
CA ILE A 30 11.68 39.46 -8.13
C ILE A 30 12.41 38.11 -8.01
N ILE A 31 13.74 38.13 -7.85
CA ILE A 31 14.58 36.93 -7.76
C ILE A 31 14.40 36.23 -6.40
N LEU A 32 14.24 36.98 -5.32
CA LEU A 32 14.05 36.46 -3.97
C LEU A 32 12.59 36.50 -3.47
N ARG A 33 11.62 36.26 -4.36
CA ARG A 33 10.26 36.06 -3.87
C ARG A 33 10.20 34.74 -3.11
N GLU A 34 10.10 34.81 -1.78
CA GLU A 34 9.77 33.64 -0.99
C GLU A 34 8.47 33.04 -1.54
N PRO A 35 8.43 31.73 -1.84
CA PRO A 35 7.22 31.11 -2.35
C PRO A 35 6.07 31.35 -1.37
N LEU A 36 5.01 32.00 -1.85
CA LEU A 36 3.78 32.35 -1.10
C LEU A 36 3.19 31.19 -0.30
N ARG A 37 3.53 29.97 -0.70
CA ARG A 37 3.25 28.74 0.04
C ARG A 37 4.52 27.92 0.09
N LYS A 38 5.18 27.88 1.25
CA LYS A 38 6.12 26.81 1.60
C LYS A 38 5.33 25.50 1.55
N LYS A 39 5.33 24.81 0.39
CA LYS A 39 4.84 23.43 0.33
C LYS A 39 5.64 22.69 1.40
N LYS A 40 4.96 22.10 2.39
CA LYS A 40 5.62 21.19 3.33
C LYS A 40 6.39 20.19 2.47
N ARG A 41 7.73 20.21 2.49
CA ARG A 41 8.51 19.12 1.91
C ARG A 41 7.98 17.86 2.58
N GLY A 42 7.42 16.94 1.80
CA GLY A 42 7.01 15.65 2.35
C GLY A 42 8.23 15.06 3.05
N LYS A 43 8.06 14.53 4.27
CA LYS A 43 9.10 13.69 4.86
C LYS A 43 9.37 12.58 3.84
N ALA A 44 10.62 12.41 3.44
CA ALA A 44 11.00 11.30 2.58
C ALA A 44 10.61 10.02 3.32
N ILE A 45 9.76 9.20 2.71
CA ILE A 45 9.44 7.87 3.26
C ILE A 45 10.71 7.05 3.04
N LEU A 46 11.43 6.76 4.13
CA LEU A 46 12.55 5.85 4.12
C LEU A 46 11.98 4.43 3.99
N ASN A 47 12.56 3.68 3.07
CA ASN A 47 12.19 2.29 2.85
C ASN A 47 13.45 1.44 2.94
N GLU A 48 13.39 0.43 3.78
CA GLU A 48 14.49 -0.50 3.99
C GLU A 48 14.26 -1.76 3.15
N LEU A 49 15.35 -2.35 2.67
CA LEU A 49 15.31 -3.65 2.00
C LEU A 49 14.93 -4.70 3.05
N HIS A 50 13.76 -5.31 2.89
CA HIS A 50 13.26 -6.33 3.79
C HIS A 50 13.69 -7.73 3.34
N SER A 51 13.51 -8.05 2.05
CA SER A 51 13.86 -9.35 1.50
C SER A 51 14.02 -9.31 -0.02
N SER A 52 14.71 -10.28 -0.59
CA SER A 52 14.68 -10.60 -2.03
C SER A 52 13.72 -11.76 -2.29
N PHE A 53 13.13 -11.80 -3.48
CA PHE A 53 12.22 -12.87 -3.91
C PHE A 53 12.55 -13.32 -5.33
N ASP A 54 12.35 -14.60 -5.61
CA ASP A 54 12.58 -15.18 -6.93
C ASP A 54 11.31 -15.29 -7.78
N ASN A 55 10.15 -15.29 -7.13
CA ASN A 55 8.84 -15.42 -7.76
C ASN A 55 7.87 -14.33 -7.28
N PHE A 56 7.49 -13.46 -8.21
CA PHE A 56 6.54 -12.37 -7.97
C PHE A 56 5.17 -12.86 -7.47
N GLU A 57 4.63 -13.96 -8.01
CA GLU A 57 3.30 -14.44 -7.61
C GLU A 57 3.28 -14.93 -6.16
N GLU A 58 4.37 -15.55 -5.72
CA GLU A 58 4.51 -16.06 -4.36
C GLU A 58 4.63 -14.91 -3.36
N ILE A 59 5.51 -13.94 -3.63
CA ILE A 59 5.66 -12.78 -2.75
C ILE A 59 4.39 -11.92 -2.73
N ASN A 60 3.68 -11.79 -3.85
CA ASN A 60 2.42 -11.06 -3.88
C ASN A 60 1.37 -11.70 -2.96
N LYS A 61 1.26 -13.04 -2.98
CA LYS A 61 0.39 -13.77 -2.04
C LYS A 61 0.81 -13.55 -0.60
N LYS A 62 2.12 -13.63 -0.30
CA LYS A 62 2.66 -13.38 1.05
C LYS A 62 2.35 -11.96 1.56
N VAL A 63 2.42 -10.96 0.68
CA VAL A 63 2.07 -9.56 1.00
C VAL A 63 0.57 -9.40 1.24
N GLU A 64 -0.28 -10.03 0.41
CA GLU A 64 -1.75 -9.99 0.59
C GLU A 64 -2.20 -10.71 1.87
N ASP A 65 -1.58 -11.86 2.16
CA ASP A 65 -1.84 -12.65 3.37
C ASP A 65 -1.30 -12.01 4.66
N GLY A 66 -0.45 -10.98 4.53
CA GLY A 66 0.14 -10.26 5.65
C GLY A 66 1.30 -11.01 6.30
N GLU A 67 1.96 -11.93 5.59
CA GLU A 67 3.17 -12.59 6.08
C GLU A 67 4.38 -11.65 6.01
N VAL A 68 4.38 -10.73 5.04
CA VAL A 68 5.42 -9.70 4.92
C VAL A 68 5.02 -8.51 5.80
N ASN A 69 5.83 -8.24 6.82
CA ASN A 69 5.60 -7.18 7.82
C ASN A 69 4.37 -7.40 8.72
N GLU A 70 3.92 -8.65 8.89
CA GLU A 70 2.82 -9.10 9.77
C GLU A 70 1.45 -8.42 9.51
N ILE A 71 1.32 -7.69 8.40
CA ILE A 71 0.20 -6.79 8.16
C ILE A 71 -0.32 -6.91 6.72
N SER A 72 -1.63 -7.04 6.58
CA SER A 72 -2.32 -7.14 5.30
C SER A 72 -2.24 -5.80 4.58
N MET A 73 -1.54 -5.80 3.45
CA MET A 73 -1.38 -4.63 2.60
C MET A 73 -2.26 -4.75 1.35
N ILE A 74 -2.75 -3.60 0.86
CA ILE A 74 -3.60 -3.51 -0.31
C ILE A 74 -2.78 -2.96 -1.48
N PHE A 75 -2.79 -3.67 -2.59
CA PHE A 75 -2.22 -3.21 -3.84
C PHE A 75 -2.93 -1.93 -4.33
N LYS A 76 -2.15 -0.90 -4.67
CA LYS A 76 -2.71 0.38 -5.18
C LYS A 76 -2.25 0.77 -6.56
N LYS A 77 -0.98 0.52 -6.88
CA LYS A 77 -0.39 1.05 -8.11
C LYS A 77 0.77 0.19 -8.56
N GLN A 78 0.81 -0.04 -9.87
CA GLN A 78 1.98 -0.54 -10.58
C GLN A 78 2.57 0.61 -11.40
N GLU A 79 3.89 0.77 -11.31
CA GLU A 79 4.71 1.67 -12.12
C GLU A 79 5.83 0.83 -12.73
N ASP A 80 5.65 0.40 -13.97
CA ASP A 80 6.59 -0.46 -14.72
C ASP A 80 7.01 -1.70 -13.93
N THR A 81 8.18 -1.64 -13.28
CA THR A 81 8.79 -2.70 -12.47
C THR A 81 8.52 -2.59 -10.97
N LYS A 82 7.77 -1.56 -10.53
CA LYS A 82 7.50 -1.28 -9.12
C LYS A 82 6.03 -1.47 -8.79
N TYR A 83 5.75 -2.31 -7.81
CA TYR A 83 4.41 -2.60 -7.32
C TYR A 83 4.28 -2.04 -5.91
N ARG A 84 3.35 -1.11 -5.72
CA ARG A 84 3.17 -0.42 -4.43
C ARG A 84 1.93 -0.94 -3.70
N TYR A 85 2.16 -1.28 -2.44
CA TYR A 85 1.18 -1.74 -1.49
C TYR A 85 1.12 -0.76 -0.34
N TYR A 86 -0.09 -0.52 0.16
CA TYR A 86 -0.33 0.38 1.28
C TYR A 86 -1.15 -0.34 2.33
N CYS A 87 -0.98 0.05 3.59
CA CYS A 87 -1.88 -0.42 4.62
C CYS A 87 -3.34 -0.10 4.28
N ARG A 88 -4.26 -1.03 4.62
CA ARG A 88 -5.71 -0.82 4.51
C ARG A 88 -6.21 0.43 5.22
N TYR A 89 -5.52 0.85 6.28
CA TYR A 89 -5.87 2.02 7.08
C TYR A 89 -5.21 3.32 6.58
N LEU A 90 -4.74 3.38 5.32
CA LEU A 90 -4.20 4.62 4.75
C LEU A 90 -5.18 5.81 4.88
N SER A 91 -6.49 5.56 4.74
CA SER A 91 -7.53 6.59 4.94
C SER A 91 -7.60 7.12 6.37
N HIS A 92 -7.14 6.34 7.34
CA HIS A 92 -7.05 6.70 8.76
C HIS A 92 -5.67 7.27 9.13
N GLY A 93 -4.85 7.58 8.13
CA GLY A 93 -3.54 8.20 8.31
C GLY A 93 -2.40 7.21 8.51
N CYS A 94 -2.60 5.91 8.28
CA CYS A 94 -1.51 4.94 8.34
C CYS A 94 -0.60 5.15 7.14
N GLN A 95 0.67 5.42 7.36
CA GLN A 95 1.60 5.75 6.28
C GLN A 95 2.47 4.56 5.85
N ALA A 96 2.32 3.42 6.53
CA ALA A 96 3.04 2.22 6.18
C ALA A 96 2.75 1.78 4.73
N ALA A 97 3.84 1.54 4.02
CA ALA A 97 3.87 1.17 2.63
C ALA A 97 4.92 0.10 2.39
N LEU A 98 4.69 -0.71 1.38
CA LEU A 98 5.62 -1.71 0.88
C LEU A 98 5.69 -1.55 -0.62
N TYR A 99 6.87 -1.72 -1.20
CA TYR A 99 6.97 -1.87 -2.64
C TYR A 99 7.84 -3.05 -3.03
N LEU A 100 7.39 -3.74 -4.07
CA LEU A 100 8.13 -4.79 -4.73
C LEU A 100 8.76 -4.19 -5.99
N GLN A 101 10.05 -4.35 -6.15
CA GLN A 101 10.79 -3.94 -7.35
C GLN A 101 11.28 -5.18 -8.09
N LEU A 102 10.78 -5.42 -9.30
CA LEU A 102 11.30 -6.47 -10.17
C LEU A 102 12.60 -6.06 -10.85
N GLN A 103 13.51 -7.01 -10.98
CA GLN A 103 14.75 -6.86 -11.77
C GLN A 103 14.64 -7.60 -13.11
N ASP A 104 14.17 -8.85 -13.11
CA ASP A 104 14.15 -9.71 -14.31
C ASP A 104 12.75 -10.23 -14.69
N GLY A 105 11.70 -9.51 -14.28
CA GLY A 105 10.30 -9.87 -14.56
C GLY A 105 9.77 -11.06 -13.74
N LYS A 106 10.62 -11.76 -12.98
CA LYS A 106 10.25 -12.86 -12.07
C LYS A 106 10.75 -12.63 -10.65
N SER A 107 12.01 -12.23 -10.52
CA SER A 107 12.70 -11.95 -9.26
C SER A 107 12.79 -10.46 -8.97
N GLY A 108 13.04 -10.13 -7.70
CA GLY A 108 13.12 -8.75 -7.26
C GLY A 108 13.40 -8.58 -5.77
N HIS A 109 13.17 -7.36 -5.32
CA HIS A 109 13.38 -6.93 -3.94
C HIS A 109 12.11 -6.37 -3.35
N CYS A 110 11.86 -6.71 -2.09
CA CYS A 110 10.79 -6.19 -1.26
C CYS A 110 11.36 -5.14 -0.32
N PHE A 111 10.77 -3.95 -0.37
CA PHE A 111 11.13 -2.84 0.50
C PHE A 111 9.93 -2.45 1.35
N VAL A 112 10.18 -2.23 2.63
CA VAL A 112 9.17 -1.87 3.61
C VAL A 112 9.51 -0.50 4.18
N SER A 113 8.50 0.36 4.31
CA SER A 113 8.69 1.66 4.95
C SER A 113 8.96 1.48 6.45
N GLU A 114 9.87 2.26 7.02
CA GLU A 114 10.15 2.29 8.47
C GLU A 114 8.99 2.81 9.32
N GLN A 115 7.87 3.20 8.71
CA GLN A 115 6.76 3.81 9.41
C GLN A 115 5.93 2.76 10.15
N ASP A 116 5.97 2.83 11.48
CA ASP A 116 5.23 1.95 12.36
C ASP A 116 3.71 2.06 12.16
N HIS A 117 3.04 0.91 12.21
CA HIS A 117 1.59 0.78 12.15
C HIS A 117 0.89 1.17 13.47
N SER A 118 1.49 2.04 14.29
CA SER A 118 1.03 2.35 15.66
C SER A 118 -0.35 3.01 15.74
N ASN A 119 -0.89 3.47 14.61
CA ASN A 119 -2.16 4.21 14.59
C ASN A 119 -3.41 3.32 14.46
N HIS A 120 -3.25 2.01 14.28
CA HIS A 120 -4.33 1.05 14.37
C HIS A 120 -3.81 -0.27 14.95
N PRO A 121 -4.63 -1.03 15.70
CA PRO A 121 -4.24 -2.38 16.09
C PRO A 121 -4.00 -3.23 14.82
N ASP A 122 -2.98 -4.09 14.87
CA ASP A 122 -2.65 -5.10 13.85
C ASP A 122 -3.76 -6.13 13.73
N LYS A 123 -4.85 -5.72 13.08
CA LYS A 123 -6.02 -6.57 12.80
C LYS A 123 -5.87 -7.33 11.49
N ALA A 124 -4.68 -7.34 10.88
CA ALA A 124 -4.39 -8.14 9.70
C ALA A 124 -4.56 -9.65 9.95
N SER A 125 -4.38 -10.07 11.21
CA SER A 125 -4.64 -11.45 11.65
C SER A 125 -6.12 -11.73 11.92
N GLN A 126 -6.97 -10.71 12.09
CA GLN A 126 -8.42 -10.87 12.02
C GLN A 126 -8.88 -10.78 10.58
N LYS A 127 -8.41 -11.75 9.80
CA LYS A 127 -9.26 -12.42 8.85
C LYS A 127 -10.62 -12.60 9.54
N ASP A 128 -11.65 -11.88 9.10
CA ASP A 128 -13.07 -12.28 9.16
C ASP A 128 -13.27 -13.62 8.41
N LYS A 129 -12.30 -14.55 8.48
CA LYS A 129 -12.47 -15.96 8.18
C LYS A 129 -13.24 -16.52 9.36
N VAL A 130 -14.54 -16.23 9.36
CA VAL A 130 -15.51 -17.13 9.96
C VAL A 130 -15.12 -18.52 9.46
N ASP A 131 -14.82 -19.40 10.39
CA ASP A 131 -14.39 -20.75 10.09
C ASP A 131 -15.37 -21.40 9.09
N GLN A 132 -14.86 -22.26 8.21
CA GLN A 132 -15.70 -22.86 7.16
C GLN A 132 -16.88 -23.65 7.75
N GLU A 133 -16.71 -24.26 8.92
CA GLU A 133 -17.77 -24.96 9.64
C GLU A 133 -18.82 -23.99 10.15
N THR A 134 -18.38 -22.87 10.73
CA THR A 134 -19.27 -21.79 11.19
C THR A 134 -20.05 -21.19 10.01
N LYS A 135 -19.42 -20.97 8.85
CA LYS A 135 -20.11 -20.52 7.63
C LYS A 135 -21.15 -21.53 7.17
N LYS A 136 -20.80 -22.83 7.09
CA LYS A 136 -21.75 -23.90 6.73
C LYS A 136 -22.93 -23.93 7.68
N ARG A 137 -22.71 -23.69 8.98
CA ARG A 137 -23.78 -23.65 9.99
C ARG A 137 -24.68 -22.44 9.82
N ILE A 138 -24.12 -21.25 9.60
CA ILE A 138 -24.88 -20.03 9.28
C ILE A 138 -25.77 -20.24 8.04
N VAL A 139 -25.25 -20.89 6.99
CA VAL A 139 -26.02 -21.20 5.78
C VAL A 139 -27.21 -22.13 6.09
N LYS A 140 -27.01 -23.15 6.92
CA LYS A 140 -28.11 -24.04 7.37
C LYS A 140 -29.17 -23.25 8.15
N LEU A 141 -28.75 -22.37 9.06
CA LEU A 141 -29.65 -21.55 9.87
C LEU A 141 -30.39 -20.47 9.05
N GLU A 142 -29.76 -19.92 8.01
CA GLU A 142 -30.42 -19.02 7.05
C GLU A 142 -31.45 -19.75 6.19
N ASN A 143 -31.20 -21.00 5.81
CA ASN A 143 -32.18 -21.83 5.11
C ASN A 143 -33.43 -22.12 5.96
N LEU A 144 -33.30 -22.09 7.30
CA LEU A 144 -34.42 -22.15 8.24
C LEU A 144 -35.12 -20.79 8.44
N GLY A 145 -34.66 -19.72 7.78
CA GLY A 145 -35.27 -18.39 7.84
C GLY A 145 -34.98 -17.60 9.12
N LEU A 146 -33.94 -17.96 9.86
CA LEU A 146 -33.60 -17.28 11.11
C LEU A 146 -32.98 -15.89 10.86
N LYS A 147 -33.41 -14.93 11.67
CA LYS A 147 -32.78 -13.59 11.73
C LYS A 147 -31.36 -13.69 12.31
N PRO A 148 -30.47 -12.71 12.03
CA PRO A 148 -29.10 -12.69 12.58
C PRO A 148 -29.03 -12.93 14.09
N ASP A 149 -29.92 -12.30 14.85
CA ASP A 149 -29.97 -12.46 16.31
C ASP A 149 -30.35 -13.89 16.74
N GLY A 150 -31.18 -14.57 15.94
CA GLY A 150 -31.51 -15.98 16.13
C GLY A 150 -30.36 -16.90 15.80
N ILE A 151 -29.58 -16.59 14.75
CA ILE A 151 -28.37 -17.32 14.38
C ILE A 151 -27.33 -17.23 15.49
N ILE A 152 -27.08 -16.03 16.03
CA ILE A 152 -26.12 -15.83 17.14
C ILE A 152 -26.50 -16.68 18.35
N ARG A 153 -27.77 -16.65 18.77
CA ARG A 153 -28.26 -17.45 19.90
C ARG A 153 -28.10 -18.95 19.67
N GLN A 154 -28.31 -19.40 18.43
CA GLN A 154 -28.22 -20.81 18.09
C GLN A 154 -26.76 -21.28 18.03
N LEU A 155 -25.85 -20.47 17.47
CA LEU A 155 -24.41 -20.74 17.50
C LEU A 155 -23.90 -20.82 18.94
N PHE A 156 -24.37 -19.92 19.81
CA PHE A 156 -24.03 -19.92 21.23
C PHE A 156 -24.53 -21.19 21.95
N LYS A 157 -25.75 -21.64 21.66
CA LYS A 157 -26.28 -22.92 22.17
C LYS A 157 -25.48 -24.14 21.71
N GLU A 158 -24.90 -24.07 20.52
CA GLU A 158 -24.11 -25.13 19.91
C GLU A 158 -22.63 -25.08 20.34
N GLY A 159 -22.26 -24.14 21.22
CA GLY A 159 -20.89 -23.99 21.72
C GLY A 159 -19.92 -23.36 20.71
N ILE A 160 -20.42 -22.78 19.62
CA ILE A 160 -19.61 -22.12 18.58
C ILE A 160 -19.56 -20.62 18.91
N GLU A 161 -18.34 -20.06 18.96
CA GLU A 161 -18.18 -18.62 19.15
C GLU A 161 -18.80 -17.85 17.97
N PRO A 162 -19.87 -17.05 18.20
CA PRO A 162 -20.59 -16.44 17.11
C PRO A 162 -19.78 -15.27 16.54
N PRO A 163 -19.68 -15.15 15.20
CA PRO A 163 -19.05 -13.99 14.59
C PRO A 163 -19.90 -12.73 14.82
N LYS A 164 -19.28 -11.57 14.61
CA LYS A 164 -19.96 -10.27 14.73
C LYS A 164 -21.24 -10.24 13.88
N LYS A 165 -22.29 -9.59 14.41
CA LYS A 165 -23.58 -9.46 13.74
C LYS A 165 -23.47 -8.93 12.30
N THR A 166 -22.60 -7.94 12.08
CA THR A 166 -22.31 -7.38 10.75
C THR A 166 -21.79 -8.43 9.77
N THR A 167 -20.98 -9.38 10.24
CA THR A 167 -20.43 -10.47 9.43
C THR A 167 -21.51 -11.47 9.06
N ILE A 168 -22.41 -11.80 9.99
CA ILE A 168 -23.58 -12.65 9.74
C ILE A 168 -24.51 -12.00 8.71
N ASP A 169 -24.81 -10.70 8.87
CA ASP A 169 -25.65 -9.94 7.93
C ASP A 169 -25.08 -9.97 6.50
N ASN A 170 -23.76 -9.79 6.37
CA ASN A 170 -23.10 -9.85 5.07
C ASN A 170 -23.20 -11.25 4.43
N ILE A 171 -22.96 -12.31 5.22
CA ILE A 171 -23.10 -13.70 4.75
C ILE A 171 -24.54 -13.98 4.28
N GLN A 172 -25.55 -13.56 5.05
CA GLN A 172 -26.95 -13.72 4.67
C GLN A 172 -27.28 -12.97 3.37
N ARG A 173 -26.75 -11.75 3.18
CA ARG A 173 -26.93 -11.00 1.93
C ARG A 173 -26.35 -11.74 0.73
N GLU A 174 -25.15 -12.31 0.86
CA GLU A 174 -24.52 -13.10 -0.20
C GLU A 174 -25.35 -14.34 -0.56
N ILE A 175 -25.81 -15.09 0.44
CA ILE A 175 -26.69 -16.25 0.23
C ILE A 175 -27.96 -15.85 -0.52
N ARG A 176 -28.58 -14.73 -0.15
CA ARG A 176 -29.79 -14.22 -0.82
C ARG A 176 -29.52 -13.78 -2.26
N LYS A 177 -28.35 -13.18 -2.53
CA LYS A 177 -27.94 -12.82 -3.90
C LYS A 177 -27.79 -14.08 -4.76
N ILE A 178 -27.09 -15.10 -4.27
CA ILE A 178 -26.88 -16.36 -4.98
C ILE A 178 -28.22 -17.04 -5.27
N LYS A 179 -29.12 -17.11 -4.27
CA LYS A 179 -30.47 -17.67 -4.44
C LYS A 179 -31.34 -16.93 -5.46
N LYS A 180 -31.15 -15.61 -5.62
CA LYS A 180 -31.85 -14.83 -6.64
C LYS A 180 -31.33 -15.16 -8.05
N VAL A 181 -30.02 -15.30 -8.19
CA VAL A 181 -29.39 -15.66 -9.48
C VAL A 181 -29.79 -17.07 -9.91
N THR A 182 -29.79 -18.05 -9.00
CA THR A 182 -30.17 -19.42 -9.34
C THR A 182 -31.65 -19.55 -9.73
N LYS A 183 -32.55 -18.79 -9.08
CA LYS A 183 -33.98 -18.71 -9.45
C LYS A 183 -34.24 -17.99 -10.78
N ALA A 184 -33.31 -17.18 -11.27
CA ALA A 184 -33.46 -16.49 -12.55
C ALA A 184 -33.00 -17.33 -13.75
N HIS A 185 -32.30 -18.45 -13.49
CA HIS A 185 -31.79 -19.38 -14.50
C HIS A 185 -32.53 -20.73 -14.51
N THR A 186 -33.66 -20.83 -13.80
CA THR A 186 -34.60 -21.96 -13.83
C THR A 186 -35.94 -21.49 -14.35
#